data_AF-A0A1J3DJB2-F1
#
_entry.id   AF-A0A1J3DJB2-F1
#
_cell.length_a   1.000
_cell.length_b   1.000
_cell.length_c   1.000
_cell.angle_alpha   90.00
_cell.angle_beta   90.00
_cell.angle_gamma   90.00
#
_symmetry.space_group_name_H-M   'P 1'
#
loop_
_entity.id
_entity.type
_entity.pdbx_description
1 polymer ?
#
loop_
_entity_poly.entity_id
_entity_poly.type
_entity_poly.pdbx_seq_one_letter_code
_entity_poly.pdbx_strand_id
1 'polypeptide(L)'
;LCVLDGCLCIMSYNELPHVDVWIKREYEPEGSWSKLFRVTKPEGVESLDFVRPLMLSKDKSKVLLEINVGKLVWFDLASGSFETLGIKDCEGSCSAEILVSSLVLGCKGVPNEVK
;
A
#
# COMPACT_ATOMS: atom_id res chain seq x y z
N LEU A 1 2.17 6.90 -6.57
CA LEU A 1 3.39 6.32 -5.97
C LEU A 1 3.07 5.96 -4.53
N CYS A 2 3.44 4.78 -4.05
CA CYS A 2 3.36 4.40 -2.63
C CYS A 2 4.59 3.58 -2.22
N VAL A 3 4.67 3.21 -0.94
CA VAL A 3 5.72 2.33 -0.41
C VAL A 3 5.05 1.09 0.19
N LEU A 4 5.54 -0.09 -0.17
CA LEU A 4 5.06 -1.37 0.35
C LEU A 4 6.27 -2.24 0.73
N ASP A 5 6.37 -2.62 2.00
CA ASP A 5 7.47 -3.46 2.52
C ASP A 5 8.86 -2.93 2.13
N GLY A 6 9.04 -1.61 2.29
CA GLY A 6 10.28 -0.90 1.95
C GLY A 6 10.55 -0.70 0.46
N CYS A 7 9.69 -1.20 -0.44
CA CYS A 7 9.84 -1.05 -1.88
C CYS A 7 8.98 0.11 -2.41
N LEU A 8 9.49 0.86 -3.39
CA LEU A 8 8.70 1.86 -4.11
C LEU A 8 7.70 1.17 -5.03
N CYS A 9 6.44 1.62 -5.07
CA CYS A 9 5.41 1.02 -5.90
C CYS A 9 4.74 2.02 -6.87
N ILE A 10 4.39 1.51 -8.05
CA ILE A 10 3.60 2.19 -9.09
C ILE A 10 2.40 1.33 -9.49
N MET A 11 1.27 1.99 -9.69
CA MET A 11 0.01 1.41 -10.11
C MET A 11 -0.15 1.72 -11.59
N SER A 12 -0.21 0.69 -12.42
CA SER A 12 -0.41 0.79 -13.86
C SER A 12 -1.86 0.47 -14.16
N TYR A 13 -2.60 1.49 -14.59
CA TYR A 13 -3.97 1.40 -15.04
C TYR A 13 -3.95 1.18 -16.56
N ASN A 14 -4.38 0.01 -17.01
CA ASN A 14 -4.49 -0.34 -18.43
C ASN A 14 -5.95 -0.17 -18.90
N GLU A 15 -6.21 -0.32 -20.20
CA GLU A 15 -7.57 -0.21 -20.78
C GLU A 15 -8.53 -1.34 -20.34
N LEU A 16 -8.00 -2.44 -19.82
CA LEU A 16 -8.78 -3.54 -19.26
C LEU A 16 -9.07 -3.28 -17.78
N PRO A 17 -10.11 -3.88 -17.17
CA PRO A 17 -10.53 -3.59 -15.79
C PRO A 17 -9.62 -4.26 -14.76
N HIS A 18 -8.32 -3.98 -14.81
CA HIS A 18 -7.33 -4.42 -13.87
C HIS A 18 -6.29 -3.33 -13.62
N VAL A 19 -5.67 -3.40 -12.44
CA VAL A 19 -4.53 -2.56 -12.06
C VAL A 19 -3.36 -3.48 -11.78
N ASP A 20 -2.24 -3.24 -12.48
CA ASP A 20 -0.99 -3.93 -12.19
C ASP A 20 -0.19 -3.12 -11.16
N VAL A 21 0.24 -3.78 -10.08
CA VAL A 21 1.10 -3.19 -9.06
C VAL A 21 2.54 -3.61 -9.33
N TRP A 22 3.38 -2.62 -9.60
CA TRP A 22 4.81 -2.79 -9.86
C TRP A 22 5.61 -2.27 -8.68
N ILE A 23 6.71 -2.96 -8.38
CA ILE A 23 7.67 -2.53 -7.36
C ILE A 23 9.06 -2.32 -7.95
N LYS A 24 9.81 -1.45 -7.31
CA LYS A 24 11.26 -1.29 -7.49
C LYS A 24 11.94 -1.60 -6.17
N ARG A 25 12.84 -2.59 -6.18
CA ARG A 25 13.68 -2.91 -5.01
C ARG A 25 14.95 -2.07 -5.06
N GLU A 26 15.51 -1.75 -3.90
CA GLU A 26 16.69 -0.88 -3.78
C GLU A 26 17.94 -1.47 -4.48
N TYR A 27 18.08 -2.79 -4.44
CA TYR A 27 19.24 -3.50 -5.00
C TYR A 27 19.01 -4.05 -6.42
N GLU A 28 17.93 -3.66 -7.08
CA GLU A 28 17.66 -4.03 -8.46
C GLU A 28 18.36 -3.07 -9.44
N PRO A 29 18.78 -3.54 -10.63
CA PRO A 29 19.40 -2.68 -11.65
C PRO A 29 18.60 -1.41 -11.94
N GLU A 30 19.30 -0.34 -12.32
CA GLU A 30 18.62 0.89 -12.73
C GLU A 30 17.65 0.64 -13.88
N GLY A 31 16.40 1.08 -13.73
CA GLY A 31 15.34 0.92 -14.72
C GLY A 31 14.56 -0.39 -14.62
N SER A 32 14.96 -1.37 -13.81
CA SER A 32 14.15 -2.57 -13.62
C SER A 32 13.02 -2.33 -12.61
N TRP A 33 11.82 -2.72 -13.02
CA TRP A 33 10.63 -2.83 -12.19
C TRP A 33 10.10 -4.25 -12.33
N SER A 34 9.61 -4.82 -11.24
CA SER A 34 8.97 -6.14 -11.26
C SER A 34 7.49 -6.01 -10.90
N LYS A 35 6.64 -6.72 -11.65
CA LYS A 35 5.21 -6.80 -11.31
C LYS A 35 5.07 -7.64 -10.05
N LEU A 36 4.47 -7.08 -9.02
CA LEU A 36 4.24 -7.76 -7.75
C LEU A 36 2.93 -8.56 -7.79
N PHE A 37 1.83 -7.92 -8.18
CA PHE A 37 0.54 -8.58 -8.36
C PHE A 37 -0.36 -7.78 -9.32
N ARG A 38 -1.44 -8.43 -9.75
CA ARG A 38 -2.52 -7.84 -10.54
C ARG A 38 -3.80 -7.83 -9.72
N VAL A 39 -4.46 -6.69 -9.66
CA VAL A 39 -5.80 -6.54 -9.09
C VAL A 39 -6.81 -6.52 -10.22
N THR A 40 -7.59 -7.58 -10.36
CA THR A 40 -8.68 -7.62 -11.34
C THR A 40 -9.96 -7.10 -10.69
N LYS A 41 -10.74 -6.31 -11.42
CA LYS A 41 -12.04 -5.82 -10.94
C LYS A 41 -12.96 -7.00 -10.59
N PRO A 42 -13.49 -7.07 -9.36
CA PRO A 42 -14.50 -8.06 -9.01
C PRO A 42 -15.79 -7.88 -9.82
N GLU A 43 -16.55 -8.96 -9.99
CA GLU A 43 -17.91 -8.86 -10.51
C GLU A 43 -18.77 -7.98 -9.59
N GLY A 44 -19.60 -7.12 -10.19
CA GLY A 44 -20.46 -6.18 -9.44
C GLY A 44 -19.76 -4.92 -8.92
N VAL A 45 -18.44 -4.78 -9.09
CA VAL A 45 -17.74 -3.51 -8.84
C VAL A 45 -17.79 -2.65 -10.11
N GLU A 46 -18.19 -1.38 -9.95
CA GLU A 46 -18.33 -0.42 -11.04
C GLU A 46 -16.98 -0.17 -11.73
N SER A 47 -15.98 0.25 -10.96
CA SER A 47 -14.64 0.61 -11.44
C SER A 47 -13.54 0.39 -10.39
N LEU A 48 -12.29 0.31 -10.88
CA LEU A 48 -11.06 0.36 -10.09
C LEU A 48 -10.28 1.64 -10.45
N ASP A 49 -10.90 2.80 -10.22
CA ASP A 49 -10.34 4.10 -10.62
C ASP A 49 -9.13 4.50 -9.77
N PHE A 50 -9.07 3.99 -8.54
CA PHE A 50 -7.94 4.17 -7.65
C PHE A 50 -7.68 2.88 -6.88
N VAL A 51 -6.42 2.47 -6.84
CA VAL A 51 -5.95 1.36 -6.02
C VAL A 51 -4.68 1.81 -5.34
N ARG A 52 -4.61 1.70 -4.01
CA ARG A 52 -3.41 2.01 -3.25
C ARG A 52 -3.09 0.87 -2.29
N PRO A 53 -2.00 0.13 -2.52
CA PRO A 53 -1.46 -0.79 -1.53
C PRO A 53 -0.99 -0.04 -0.28
N LEU A 54 -1.42 -0.52 0.89
CA LEU A 54 -1.10 0.07 2.18
C LEU A 54 -0.11 -0.79 2.98
N MET A 55 -0.32 -2.11 2.99
CA MET A 55 0.42 -3.02 3.86
C MET A 55 0.34 -4.46 3.36
N LEU A 56 1.41 -5.23 3.56
CA LEU A 56 1.39 -6.69 3.50
C LEU A 56 1.00 -7.26 4.86
N SER A 57 0.17 -8.30 4.86
CA SER A 57 -0.03 -9.16 6.02
C SER A 57 1.29 -9.76 6.51
N LYS A 58 1.31 -10.20 7.77
CA LYS A 58 2.53 -10.71 8.43
C LYS A 58 3.18 -11.89 7.70
N ASP A 59 2.37 -12.78 7.14
CA ASP A 59 2.80 -13.94 6.35
C ASP A 59 2.96 -13.61 4.85
N LYS A 60 2.71 -12.35 4.46
CA LYS A 60 2.75 -11.83 3.10
C LYS A 60 1.79 -12.53 2.13
N SER A 61 0.73 -13.18 2.62
CA SER A 61 -0.27 -13.85 1.79
C SER A 61 -1.35 -12.90 1.27
N LYS A 62 -1.66 -11.86 2.05
CA LYS A 62 -2.64 -10.81 1.73
C LYS A 62 -2.01 -9.43 1.69
N VAL A 63 -2.58 -8.54 0.87
CA VAL A 63 -2.29 -7.10 0.83
C VAL A 63 -3.52 -6.33 1.26
N LEU A 64 -3.36 -5.35 2.14
CA LEU A 64 -4.40 -4.36 2.42
C LEU A 64 -4.37 -3.31 1.31
N LEU A 65 -5.46 -3.19 0.59
CA LEU A 65 -5.68 -2.20 -0.45
C LEU A 65 -6.70 -1.18 0.02
N GLU A 66 -6.46 0.08 -0.32
CA GLU A 66 -7.53 1.05 -0.48
C GLU A 66 -7.97 1.04 -1.95
N ILE A 67 -9.26 0.85 -2.18
CA ILE A 67 -9.87 0.90 -3.51
C ILE A 67 -10.82 2.07 -3.58
N ASN A 68 -10.71 2.84 -4.67
CA ASN A 68 -11.39 4.10 -4.88
C ASN A 68 -11.15 5.01 -3.65
N VAL A 69 -12.08 5.89 -3.32
CA VAL A 69 -11.97 6.68 -2.09
C VAL A 69 -12.71 5.95 -0.98
N GLY A 70 -11.97 5.45 0.02
CA GLY A 70 -12.54 5.05 1.29
C GLY A 70 -12.86 3.57 1.53
N LYS A 71 -12.66 2.67 0.56
CA LYS A 71 -12.91 1.24 0.75
C LYS A 71 -11.61 0.51 1.08
N LEU A 72 -11.52 -0.01 2.30
CA LEU A 72 -10.41 -0.86 2.74
C LEU A 72 -10.75 -2.33 2.52
N VAL A 73 -9.88 -3.05 1.81
CA VAL A 73 -10.07 -4.47 1.50
C VAL A 73 -8.77 -5.24 1.65
N TRP A 74 -8.86 -6.40 2.27
CA TRP A 74 -7.84 -7.43 2.16
C TRP A 74 -7.96 -8.10 0.80
N PHE A 75 -6.85 -8.16 0.08
CA PHE A 75 -6.72 -8.86 -1.18
C PHE A 75 -5.79 -10.06 -0.99
N ASP A 76 -6.30 -11.26 -1.24
CA ASP A 76 -5.52 -12.49 -1.18
C ASP A 76 -4.71 -12.67 -2.47
N LEU A 77 -3.38 -12.76 -2.34
CA LEU A 77 -2.48 -12.82 -3.48
C LEU A 77 -2.55 -14.15 -4.25
N ALA A 78 -2.97 -15.23 -3.58
CA ALA A 78 -3.03 -16.56 -4.18
C ALA A 78 -4.36 -16.78 -4.91
N SER A 79 -5.48 -16.41 -4.28
CA SER A 79 -6.82 -16.62 -4.83
C SER A 79 -7.34 -15.44 -5.66
N GLY A 80 -6.80 -14.23 -5.45
CA GLY A 80 -7.35 -13.00 -6.02
C GLY A 80 -8.66 -12.55 -5.37
N SER A 81 -9.04 -13.12 -4.21
CA SER A 81 -10.28 -12.78 -3.52
C SER A 81 -10.16 -11.49 -2.71
N PHE A 82 -11.29 -10.82 -2.49
CA PHE A 82 -11.41 -9.60 -1.71
C PHE A 82 -12.21 -9.85 -0.44
N GLU A 83 -11.75 -9.29 0.67
CA GLU A 83 -12.42 -9.34 1.97
C GLU A 83 -12.47 -7.91 2.53
N THR A 84 -13.67 -7.35 2.71
CA THR A 84 -13.82 -5.98 3.23
C THR A 84 -13.31 -5.89 4.67
N LEU A 85 -12.43 -4.92 4.92
CA LEU A 85 -11.97 -4.63 6.27
C LEU A 85 -12.98 -3.70 6.96
N GLY A 86 -13.74 -4.26 7.90
CA GLY A 86 -14.58 -3.46 8.80
C GLY A 86 -13.77 -2.96 10.00
N ILE A 87 -13.75 -1.65 10.21
CA ILE A 87 -13.27 -1.07 11.48
C ILE A 87 -14.50 -0.85 12.35
N LYS A 88 -14.49 -1.46 13.54
CA LYS A 88 -15.59 -1.33 14.49
C LYS A 88 -15.86 0.16 14.79
N ASP A 89 -17.13 0.53 14.82
CA ASP A 89 -17.60 1.90 15.09
C ASP A 89 -17.17 2.94 14.03
N CYS A 90 -16.68 2.49 12.87
CA CYS A 90 -16.37 3.32 11.72
C CYS A 90 -17.32 2.98 10.56
N GLU A 91 -18.47 3.65 10.53
CA GLU A 91 -19.46 3.51 9.47
C GLU A 91 -19.17 4.54 8.37
N GLY A 92 -18.40 4.17 7.34
CA GLY A 92 -18.15 5.05 6.21
C GLY A 92 -16.84 4.80 5.46
N SER A 93 -16.45 5.80 4.66
CA SER A 93 -15.16 5.81 3.96
C SER A 93 -14.01 5.98 4.96
N CYS A 94 -13.02 5.11 4.86
CA CYS A 94 -11.79 5.19 5.64
C CYS A 94 -10.65 5.69 4.76
N SER A 95 -10.04 6.81 5.11
CA SER A 95 -8.74 7.21 4.55
C SER A 95 -7.62 6.62 5.38
N ALA A 96 -6.55 6.17 4.73
CA ALA A 96 -5.35 5.71 5.41
C ALA A 96 -4.16 6.63 5.10
N GLU A 97 -3.26 6.81 6.06
CA GLU A 97 -1.99 7.50 5.83
C GLU A 97 -0.84 6.61 6.31
N ILE A 98 0.21 6.52 5.50
CA ILE A 98 1.41 5.76 5.86
C ILE A 98 2.36 6.74 6.57
N LEU A 99 2.54 6.56 7.87
CA LEU A 99 3.50 7.32 8.66
C LEU A 99 4.84 6.59 8.69
N VAL A 100 5.84 7.14 7.99
CA VAL A 100 7.22 6.67 8.04
C VAL A 100 7.99 7.56 9.01
N SER A 101 8.08 7.16 10.28
CA SER A 101 8.92 7.86 11.25
C SER A 101 10.36 7.34 11.17
N SER A 102 11.32 8.26 11.02
CA SER A 102 12.72 7.97 11.36
C SER A 102 12.85 7.84 12.88
N LEU A 103 13.40 6.72 13.37
CA LEU A 103 13.74 6.55 14.79
C LEU A 103 15.04 7.27 15.19
N VAL A 104 15.48 8.29 14.44
CA VAL A 104 16.56 9.16 14.91
C VAL A 104 16.04 9.95 16.11
N LEU A 105 16.16 9.34 17.30
CA LEU A 105 16.13 10.01 18.59
C LEU A 105 17.08 11.19 18.47
N GLY A 106 16.51 12.39 18.38
CA GLY A 106 17.28 13.63 18.35
C GLY A 106 18.34 13.56 19.45
N CYS A 107 19.60 13.65 19.05
CA CYS A 107 20.73 13.69 19.97
C CYS A 107 20.39 14.70 21.06
N LYS A 108 20.33 14.26 22.33
CA LYS A 108 20.17 15.17 23.46
C LYS A 108 21.29 16.22 23.35
N GLY A 109 20.94 17.44 22.98
CA GLY A 109 21.84 18.57 23.09
C GLY A 109 22.22 18.71 24.56
N VAL A 110 23.49 18.46 24.87
CA VAL A 110 24.05 18.81 26.17
C VAL A 110 24.02 20.35 26.23
N PRO A 111 23.38 20.98 27.23
CA PRO A 111 23.46 22.42 27.37
C PRO A 111 24.90 22.77 27.77
N ASN A 112 25.60 23.53 26.93
CA ASN A 112 26.82 24.20 27.36
C ASN A 112 26.43 25.29 28.36
N GLU A 113 26.71 25.07 29.64
CA GLU A 113 26.76 26.16 30.61
C GLU A 113 27.94 27.07 30.25
N VAL A 114 27.62 28.28 29.80
CA VAL A 114 28.61 29.34 29.65
C VAL A 114 28.71 30.04 31.00
N LYS A 115 29.91 30.00 31.58
CA LYS A 115 30.31 30.76 32.77
C LYS A 115 30.27 32.27 32.54
#